data_AF-B9TJA2-F1
#
_entry.id   AF-B9TJA2-F1
#
_cell.length_a   1.000
_cell.length_b   1.000
_cell.length_c   1.000
_cell.angle_alpha   90.00
_cell.angle_beta   90.00
_cell.angle_gamma   90.00
#
_symmetry.space_group_name_H-M   'P 1'
#
loop_
_entity.id
_entity.type
_entity.pdbx_description
1 polymer ?
#
loop_
_entity_poly.entity_id
_entity_poly.type
_entity_poly.pdbx_seq_one_letter_code
_entity_poly.pdbx_strand_id
1 'polypeptide(L)'
;MAAVEQLINHEKLAGLLLLDIPELSAFAPHRPEVVKSHAPVTLSSSDVVRRALNDADHLMQVSGPVSAVDRLHTAMHGYFRSLCLESGIAMPDEASLTLLFKLLRQDHPSLQSFGSYDKDVVRVLQGFAQAIDALNSLRNNGSVAHPSEDLLGEAEAHLAVNASCTIFNYISAKVGH
;
A
#
# COMPACT_ATOMS: atom_id res chain seq x y z
N MET A 1 26.44 -32.93 20.46
CA MET A 1 27.05 -32.22 19.31
C MET A 1 26.00 -31.74 18.30
N ALA A 2 25.07 -32.58 17.84
CA ALA A 2 24.07 -32.19 16.83
C ALA A 2 23.19 -30.96 17.19
N ALA A 3 22.79 -30.80 18.46
CA ALA A 3 21.97 -29.66 18.90
C ALA A 3 22.74 -28.33 18.87
N VAL A 4 24.06 -28.36 19.10
CA VAL A 4 24.91 -27.16 19.08
C VAL A 4 25.14 -26.70 17.64
N GLU A 5 25.34 -27.63 16.71
CA GLU A 5 25.44 -27.31 15.28
C GLU A 5 24.13 -26.74 14.72
N GLN A 6 22.97 -27.25 15.15
CA GLN A 6 21.68 -26.66 14.75
C GLN A 6 21.51 -25.23 15.26
N LEU A 7 22.00 -24.94 16.47
CA LEU A 7 21.91 -23.59 17.05
C LEU A 7 22.81 -22.59 16.31
N ILE A 8 24.04 -22.99 15.97
CA ILE A 8 25.02 -22.16 15.25
C ILE A 8 24.57 -21.86 13.82
N ASN A 9 23.89 -22.79 13.16
CA ASN A 9 23.42 -22.64 11.78
C ASN A 9 22.03 -21.98 11.66
N HIS A 10 21.40 -21.63 12.78
CA HIS A 10 20.07 -21.01 12.75
C HIS A 10 20.17 -19.49 12.57
N GLU A 11 19.70 -18.99 11.42
CA GLU A 11 19.90 -17.63 10.91
C GLU A 11 19.61 -16.50 11.91
N LYS A 12 18.53 -16.60 12.69
CA LYS A 12 18.18 -15.60 13.72
C LYS A 12 18.99 -15.70 15.01
N LEU A 13 19.42 -16.92 15.39
CA LEU A 13 20.10 -17.16 16.67
C LEU A 13 21.60 -16.92 16.54
N ALA A 14 22.18 -17.23 15.39
CA ALA A 14 23.58 -16.95 15.07
C ALA A 14 23.93 -15.46 15.24
N GLY A 15 23.05 -14.56 14.79
CA GLY A 15 23.23 -13.11 14.93
C GLY A 15 23.25 -12.64 16.40
N LEU A 16 22.41 -13.21 17.26
CA LEU A 16 22.35 -12.87 18.69
C LEU A 16 23.56 -13.45 19.45
N LEU A 17 23.95 -14.69 19.15
CA LEU A 17 25.12 -15.34 19.75
C LEU A 17 26.43 -14.60 19.47
N LEU A 18 26.58 -14.02 18.28
CA LEU A 18 27.76 -13.24 17.88
C LEU A 18 27.86 -11.87 18.57
N LEU A 19 26.73 -11.31 19.02
CA LEU A 19 26.69 -10.07 19.79
C LEU A 19 27.10 -10.31 21.25
N ASP A 20 26.67 -11.42 21.83
CA ASP A 20 26.94 -11.75 23.24
C ASP A 20 28.30 -12.43 23.46
N ILE A 21 28.80 -13.21 22.48
CA ILE A 21 30.09 -13.92 22.56
C ILE A 21 30.87 -13.76 21.24
N PRO A 22 31.63 -12.66 21.08
CA PRO A 22 32.30 -12.32 19.81
C PRO A 22 33.34 -13.35 19.35
N GLU A 23 33.91 -14.11 20.27
CA GLU A 23 34.96 -15.11 20.03
C GLU A 23 34.45 -16.31 19.21
N LEU A 24 33.14 -16.54 19.19
CA LEU A 24 32.52 -17.60 18.38
C LEU A 24 32.46 -17.27 16.88
N SER A 25 32.83 -16.05 16.49
CA SER A 25 32.90 -15.62 15.08
C SER A 25 33.83 -16.48 14.22
N ALA A 26 34.85 -17.11 14.82
CA ALA A 26 35.75 -18.02 14.12
C ALA A 26 35.09 -19.33 13.66
N PHE A 27 33.91 -19.67 14.21
CA PHE A 27 33.23 -20.96 13.98
C PHE A 27 31.94 -20.84 13.15
N ALA A 28 31.52 -19.63 12.76
CA ALA A 28 30.35 -19.43 11.92
C ALA A 28 30.74 -19.50 10.42
N PRO A 29 30.32 -20.54 9.66
CA PRO A 29 30.82 -20.77 8.31
C PRO A 29 30.32 -19.75 7.28
N HIS A 30 29.26 -19.00 7.59
CA HIS A 30 28.71 -17.96 6.72
C HIS A 30 28.42 -16.70 7.51
N ARG A 31 29.22 -15.66 7.25
CA ARG A 31 28.84 -14.29 7.55
C ARG A 31 27.68 -13.97 6.61
N PRO A 32 26.42 -13.84 7.05
CA PRO A 32 25.48 -13.09 6.23
C PRO A 32 26.13 -11.72 6.06
N GLU A 33 26.45 -11.36 4.82
CA GLU A 33 26.79 -9.97 4.55
C GLU A 33 25.69 -9.15 5.17
N VAL A 34 26.05 -8.30 6.12
CA VAL A 34 25.16 -7.28 6.63
C VAL A 34 24.90 -6.39 5.43
N VAL A 35 23.86 -6.72 4.67
CA VAL A 35 23.29 -5.85 3.67
C VAL A 35 22.93 -4.61 4.47
N LYS A 36 23.73 -3.56 4.32
CA LYS A 36 23.38 -2.25 4.82
C LYS A 36 22.05 -1.94 4.15
N SER A 37 20.96 -2.10 4.88
CA SER A 37 19.69 -1.56 4.46
C SER A 37 19.92 -0.06 4.38
N HIS A 38 20.14 0.44 3.18
CA HIS A 38 19.95 1.86 2.95
C HIS A 38 18.52 2.12 3.40
N ALA A 39 18.38 2.96 4.43
CA ALA A 39 17.09 3.46 4.86
C ALA A 39 16.30 3.79 3.59
N PRO A 40 15.07 3.27 3.43
CA PRO A 40 14.35 3.43 2.19
C PRO A 40 14.34 4.91 1.86
N VAL A 41 14.75 5.26 0.65
CA VAL A 41 14.52 6.61 0.13
C VAL A 41 13.06 6.90 0.39
N THR A 42 12.78 7.88 1.25
CA THR A 42 11.43 8.37 1.48
C THR A 42 10.93 8.89 0.14
N LEU A 43 10.17 8.06 -0.56
CA LEU A 43 9.54 8.43 -1.83
C LEU A 43 8.60 9.58 -1.53
N SER A 44 8.63 10.61 -2.37
CA SER A 44 7.60 11.65 -2.31
C SER A 44 6.23 11.02 -2.50
N SER A 45 5.21 11.68 -1.95
CA SER A 45 3.79 11.40 -2.19
C SER A 45 3.51 11.19 -3.70
N SER A 46 4.13 12.03 -4.55
CA SER A 46 4.02 12.00 -6.01
C SER A 46 4.73 10.78 -6.65
N ASP A 47 5.85 10.33 -6.08
CA ASP A 47 6.56 9.14 -6.56
C ASP A 47 5.80 7.84 -6.26
N VAL A 48 5.11 7.78 -5.12
CA VAL A 48 4.25 6.64 -4.76
C VAL A 48 3.11 6.50 -5.76
N VAL A 49 2.44 7.61 -6.08
CA VAL A 49 1.33 7.66 -7.04
C VAL A 49 1.83 7.24 -8.43
N ARG A 50 2.89 7.88 -8.94
CA ARG A 50 3.45 7.58 -10.26
C ARG A 50 3.87 6.11 -10.38
N ARG A 51 4.51 5.56 -9.34
CA ARG A 51 4.91 4.16 -9.31
C ARG A 51 3.70 3.23 -9.32
N ALA A 52 2.68 3.52 -8.51
CA ALA A 52 1.46 2.70 -8.45
C ALA A 52 0.71 2.66 -9.79
N LEU A 53 0.63 3.80 -10.48
CA LEU A 53 0.00 3.89 -11.80
C LEU A 53 0.81 3.14 -12.86
N ASN A 54 2.13 3.30 -12.88
CA ASN A 54 3.00 2.55 -13.80
C ASN A 54 2.94 1.04 -13.54
N ASP A 55 2.91 0.62 -12.27
CA ASP A 55 2.77 -0.79 -11.90
C ASP A 55 1.41 -1.34 -12.38
N ALA A 56 0.33 -0.56 -12.24
CA ALA A 56 -0.98 -0.93 -12.73
C ALA A 56 -0.97 -1.11 -14.25
N ASP A 57 -0.44 -0.15 -15.02
CA ASP A 57 -0.33 -0.24 -16.48
C ASP A 57 0.46 -1.48 -16.90
N HIS A 58 1.58 -1.77 -16.24
CA HIS A 58 2.37 -2.97 -16.52
C HIS A 58 1.58 -4.26 -16.22
N LEU A 59 0.88 -4.31 -15.08
CA LEU A 59 0.08 -5.48 -14.70
C LEU A 59 -1.09 -5.73 -15.67
N MET A 60 -1.73 -4.65 -16.14
CA MET A 60 -2.76 -4.74 -17.18
C MET A 60 -2.25 -5.44 -18.43
N GLN A 61 -0.97 -5.22 -18.80
CA GLN A 61 -0.36 -5.81 -20.00
C GLN A 61 0.14 -7.25 -19.80
N VAL A 62 0.68 -7.57 -18.62
CA VAL A 62 1.43 -8.81 -18.39
C VAL A 62 0.65 -9.88 -17.62
N SER A 63 -0.23 -9.47 -16.71
CA SER A 63 -0.94 -10.37 -15.78
C SER A 63 -2.46 -10.20 -15.79
N GLY A 64 -2.96 -9.21 -16.53
CA GLY A 64 -4.37 -8.89 -16.65
C GLY A 64 -4.89 -7.95 -15.56
N PRO A 65 -6.09 -7.40 -15.75
CA PRO A 65 -6.63 -6.31 -14.94
C PRO A 65 -6.93 -6.70 -13.50
N VAL A 66 -7.19 -7.98 -13.24
CA VAL A 66 -7.44 -8.53 -11.91
C VAL A 66 -6.24 -8.33 -10.97
N SER A 67 -5.00 -8.49 -11.47
CA SER A 67 -3.78 -8.23 -10.70
C SER A 67 -3.54 -6.74 -10.44
N ALA A 68 -3.97 -5.87 -11.35
CA ALA A 68 -3.82 -4.42 -11.19
C ALA A 68 -4.71 -3.85 -10.07
N VAL A 69 -5.89 -4.44 -9.84
CA VAL A 69 -6.82 -4.02 -8.76
C VAL A 69 -6.18 -4.12 -7.38
N ASP A 70 -5.57 -5.26 -7.03
CA ASP A 70 -4.92 -5.45 -5.72
C ASP A 70 -3.72 -4.50 -5.53
N ARG A 71 -2.94 -4.31 -6.60
CA ARG A 71 -1.77 -3.42 -6.56
C ARG A 71 -2.18 -1.96 -6.30
N LEU A 72 -3.21 -1.47 -7.01
CA LEU A 72 -3.73 -0.12 -6.83
C LEU A 72 -4.35 0.08 -5.45
N HIS A 73 -5.11 -0.90 -4.96
CA HIS A 73 -5.69 -0.84 -3.62
C HIS A 73 -4.61 -0.71 -2.55
N THR A 74 -3.59 -1.58 -2.59
CA THR A 74 -2.47 -1.57 -1.65
C THR A 74 -1.72 -0.24 -1.67
N ALA A 75 -1.44 0.29 -2.87
CA ALA A 75 -0.74 1.55 -3.01
C ALA A 75 -1.57 2.75 -2.52
N MET A 76 -2.87 2.78 -2.84
CA MET A 76 -3.78 3.84 -2.42
C MET A 76 -3.97 3.84 -0.89
N HIS A 77 -4.01 2.66 -0.26
CA HIS A 77 -4.05 2.52 1.20
C HIS A 77 -2.82 3.13 1.86
N GLY A 78 -1.62 2.73 1.42
CA GLY A 78 -0.36 3.29 1.93
C GLY A 78 -0.28 4.80 1.72
N TYR A 79 -0.69 5.28 0.54
CA TYR A 79 -0.70 6.70 0.22
C TYR A 79 -1.63 7.51 1.12
N PHE A 80 -2.89 7.10 1.29
CA PHE A 80 -3.85 7.83 2.13
C PHE A 80 -3.43 7.81 3.60
N ARG A 81 -2.82 6.71 4.06
CA ARG A 81 -2.21 6.63 5.40
C ARG A 81 -1.11 7.67 5.57
N SER A 82 -0.18 7.78 4.61
CA SER A 82 0.87 8.80 4.65
C SER A 82 0.31 10.21 4.68
N LEU A 83 -0.70 10.52 3.85
CA LEU A 83 -1.34 11.84 3.86
C LEU A 83 -1.98 12.19 5.21
N CYS A 84 -2.65 11.23 5.85
CA CYS A 84 -3.18 11.43 7.20
C CYS A 84 -2.06 11.74 8.20
N LEU A 85 -0.97 10.98 8.17
CA LEU A 85 0.18 11.18 9.06
C LEU A 85 0.84 12.54 8.85
N GLU A 86 1.10 12.92 7.60
CA GLU A 86 1.71 14.19 7.21
C GLU A 86 0.84 15.40 7.61
N SER A 87 -0.48 15.20 7.63
CA SER A 87 -1.46 16.23 8.01
C SER A 87 -1.81 16.23 9.50
N GLY A 88 -1.20 15.35 10.31
CA GLY A 88 -1.51 15.21 11.73
C GLY A 88 -2.91 14.68 12.04
N ILE A 89 -3.54 13.98 11.10
CA ILE A 89 -4.88 13.40 11.25
C ILE A 89 -4.74 12.05 11.99
N ALA A 90 -5.39 11.95 13.16
CA ALA A 90 -5.35 10.73 13.96
C ALA A 90 -6.13 9.59 13.29
N MET A 91 -5.53 8.41 13.28
CA MET A 91 -6.10 7.21 12.66
C MET A 91 -5.72 5.95 13.47
N PRO A 92 -6.59 4.92 13.52
CA PRO A 92 -6.23 3.61 14.06
C PRO A 92 -5.07 2.95 13.26
N ASP A 93 -4.29 2.09 13.92
CA ASP A 93 -3.17 1.40 13.28
C ASP A 93 -3.58 0.57 12.05
N GLU A 94 -4.74 -0.07 12.13
CA GLU A 94 -5.33 -0.92 11.08
C GLU A 94 -6.51 -0.22 10.38
N ALA A 95 -6.41 1.09 10.15
CA ALA A 95 -7.44 1.85 9.46
C ALA A 95 -7.67 1.31 8.04
N SER A 96 -8.92 1.02 7.68
CA SER A 96 -9.29 0.60 6.32
C SER A 96 -9.14 1.74 5.32
N LEU A 97 -9.02 1.41 4.03
CA LEU A 97 -8.96 2.42 2.96
C LEU A 97 -10.19 3.35 2.99
N THR A 98 -11.38 2.80 3.23
CA THR A 98 -12.63 3.57 3.37
C THR A 98 -12.55 4.55 4.54
N LEU A 99 -12.00 4.13 5.69
CA LEU A 99 -11.83 5.00 6.85
C LEU A 99 -10.80 6.10 6.57
N LEU A 100 -9.66 5.76 5.98
CA LEU A 100 -8.63 6.73 5.60
C LEU A 100 -9.18 7.81 4.68
N PHE A 101 -9.92 7.41 3.64
CA PHE A 101 -10.55 8.37 2.73
C PHE A 101 -11.61 9.24 3.41
N LYS A 102 -12.38 8.67 4.35
CA LYS A 102 -13.31 9.44 5.17
C LYS A 102 -12.59 10.50 5.99
N LEU A 103 -11.52 10.13 6.70
CA LEU A 103 -10.73 11.05 7.52
C LEU A 103 -10.13 12.18 6.68
N LEU A 104 -9.53 11.86 5.53
CA LEU A 104 -9.00 12.89 4.60
C LEU A 104 -10.09 13.89 4.19
N ARG A 105 -11.29 13.43 3.82
CA ARG A 105 -12.38 14.35 3.44
C ARG A 105 -12.89 15.20 4.60
N GLN A 106 -12.83 14.69 5.84
CA GLN A 106 -13.34 15.41 7.01
C GLN A 106 -12.34 16.39 7.58
N ASP A 107 -11.05 16.06 7.54
CA ASP A 107 -10.05 16.73 8.36
C ASP A 107 -8.92 17.37 7.53
N HIS A 108 -8.73 16.98 6.26
CA HIS A 108 -7.67 17.57 5.43
C HIS A 108 -8.06 18.98 4.95
N PRO A 109 -7.25 20.03 5.17
CA PRO A 109 -7.59 21.42 4.82
C PRO A 109 -7.95 21.63 3.34
N SER A 110 -7.19 21.03 2.42
CA SER A 110 -7.45 21.11 0.97
C SER A 110 -8.78 20.46 0.53
N LEU A 111 -9.43 19.69 1.39
CA LEU A 111 -10.68 18.99 1.09
C LEU A 111 -11.90 19.59 1.82
N GLN A 112 -11.74 20.74 2.49
CA GLN A 112 -12.82 21.41 3.24
C GLN A 112 -13.62 22.42 2.41
N SER A 113 -13.11 22.88 1.27
CA SER A 113 -13.82 23.86 0.43
C SER A 113 -13.45 23.74 -1.05
N PHE A 114 -14.47 23.77 -1.92
CA PHE A 114 -14.29 23.72 -3.38
C PHE A 114 -14.88 24.94 -4.12
N GLY A 115 -14.99 26.08 -3.43
CA GLY A 115 -15.46 27.34 -4.03
C GLY A 115 -16.92 27.25 -4.50
N SER A 116 -17.22 27.81 -5.68
CA SER A 116 -18.59 27.90 -6.21
C SER A 116 -19.25 26.54 -6.50
N TYR A 117 -18.46 25.47 -6.63
CA TYR A 117 -18.94 24.12 -6.95
C TYR A 117 -18.92 23.16 -5.76
N ASP A 118 -18.81 23.70 -4.53
CA ASP A 118 -18.64 22.93 -3.30
C ASP A 118 -19.62 21.75 -3.17
N LYS A 119 -20.93 22.02 -3.35
CA LYS A 119 -21.98 21.00 -3.24
C LYS A 119 -21.80 19.84 -4.22
N ASP A 120 -21.44 20.14 -5.45
CA ASP A 120 -21.32 19.13 -6.50
C ASP A 120 -20.05 18.30 -6.32
N VAL A 121 -18.93 18.95 -5.96
CA VAL A 121 -17.67 18.25 -5.69
C VAL A 121 -17.79 17.37 -4.45
N VAL A 122 -18.41 17.86 -3.37
CA VAL A 122 -18.69 17.06 -2.18
C VAL A 122 -19.53 15.82 -2.54
N ARG A 123 -20.54 15.98 -3.40
CA ARG A 123 -21.37 14.85 -3.87
C ARG A 123 -20.56 13.83 -4.68
N VAL A 124 -19.65 14.28 -5.55
CA VAL A 124 -18.74 13.39 -6.29
C VAL A 124 -17.84 12.62 -5.33
N LEU A 125 -17.25 13.30 -4.34
CA LEU A 125 -16.38 12.66 -3.34
C LEU A 125 -17.13 11.66 -2.46
N GLN A 126 -18.40 11.92 -2.15
CA GLN A 126 -19.26 10.94 -1.47
C GLN A 126 -19.52 9.71 -2.35
N GLY A 127 -19.73 9.90 -3.66
CA GLY A 127 -19.81 8.81 -4.62
C GLY A 127 -18.54 7.96 -4.64
N PHE A 128 -17.36 8.60 -4.63
CA PHE A 128 -16.09 7.89 -4.52
C PHE A 128 -15.93 7.13 -3.21
N ALA A 129 -16.49 7.61 -2.09
CA ALA A 129 -16.47 6.85 -0.85
C ALA A 129 -17.25 5.53 -0.97
N GLN A 130 -18.38 5.53 -1.69
CA GLN A 130 -19.14 4.30 -1.99
C GLN A 130 -18.37 3.40 -2.94
N ALA A 131 -17.71 3.97 -3.96
CA ALA A 131 -16.87 3.21 -4.89
C ALA A 131 -15.68 2.53 -4.18
N ILE A 132 -14.98 3.23 -3.29
CA ILE A 132 -13.88 2.67 -2.49
C ILE A 132 -14.35 1.50 -1.64
N ASP A 133 -15.53 1.62 -1.03
CA ASP A 133 -16.10 0.54 -0.23
C ASP A 133 -16.36 -0.71 -1.09
N ALA A 134 -16.99 -0.55 -2.25
CA ALA A 134 -17.21 -1.63 -3.21
C ALA A 134 -15.89 -2.22 -3.75
N LEU A 135 -14.87 -1.39 -3.98
CA LEU A 135 -13.55 -1.83 -4.43
C LEU A 135 -12.87 -2.76 -3.41
N ASN A 136 -13.14 -2.61 -2.10
CA ASN A 136 -12.65 -3.57 -1.10
C ASN A 136 -13.22 -4.97 -1.35
N SER A 137 -14.52 -5.08 -1.63
CA SER A 137 -15.16 -6.35 -1.95
C SER A 137 -14.65 -6.93 -3.27
N LEU A 138 -14.48 -6.11 -4.31
CA LEU A 138 -13.95 -6.52 -5.60
C LEU A 138 -12.51 -7.03 -5.48
N ARG A 139 -11.67 -6.37 -4.67
CA ARG A 139 -10.31 -6.82 -4.36
C ARG A 139 -10.30 -8.12 -3.58
N ASN A 140 -11.13 -8.25 -2.54
CA ASN A 140 -11.09 -9.44 -1.68
C ASN A 140 -11.69 -10.69 -2.33
N ASN A 141 -12.73 -10.54 -3.15
CA ASN A 141 -13.52 -11.67 -3.66
C ASN A 141 -13.37 -11.88 -5.17
N GLY A 142 -12.99 -10.84 -5.92
CA GLY A 142 -12.90 -10.88 -7.38
C GLY A 142 -11.48 -10.72 -7.91
N SER A 143 -10.47 -10.69 -7.04
CA SER A 143 -9.07 -10.53 -7.42
C SER A 143 -8.15 -11.62 -6.90
N VAL A 144 -6.93 -11.69 -7.45
CA VAL A 144 -5.87 -12.63 -7.06
C VAL A 144 -5.33 -12.42 -5.64
N ALA A 145 -5.84 -11.44 -4.90
CA ALA A 145 -5.51 -11.23 -3.48
C ALA A 145 -5.85 -12.45 -2.61
N HIS A 146 -6.88 -13.23 -2.97
CA HIS A 146 -7.25 -14.49 -2.33
C HIS A 146 -7.65 -15.54 -3.38
N PRO A 147 -7.49 -16.85 -3.09
CA PRO A 147 -8.04 -17.90 -3.97
C PRO A 147 -9.56 -17.72 -4.10
N SER A 148 -10.03 -17.28 -5.26
CA SER A 148 -11.46 -17.16 -5.60
C SER A 148 -11.73 -17.88 -6.91
N GLU A 149 -12.81 -18.66 -6.95
CA GLU A 149 -13.24 -19.40 -8.14
C GLU A 149 -13.91 -18.48 -9.18
N ASP A 150 -14.51 -17.38 -8.73
CA ASP A 150 -15.16 -16.36 -9.57
C ASP A 150 -14.34 -15.05 -9.57
N LEU A 151 -13.37 -14.96 -10.48
CA LEU A 151 -12.63 -13.72 -10.73
C LEU A 151 -13.48 -12.72 -11.52
N LEU A 152 -13.14 -11.43 -11.41
CA LEU A 152 -13.78 -10.40 -12.22
C LEU A 152 -13.62 -10.66 -13.71
N GLY A 153 -14.71 -10.42 -14.45
CA GLY A 153 -14.64 -10.24 -15.89
C GLY A 153 -13.71 -9.08 -16.25
N GLU A 154 -13.17 -9.12 -17.46
CA GLU A 154 -12.22 -8.13 -17.94
C GLU A 154 -12.80 -6.70 -17.85
N ALA A 155 -14.02 -6.49 -18.33
CA ALA A 155 -14.66 -5.18 -18.29
C ALA A 155 -14.82 -4.63 -16.86
N GLU A 156 -15.24 -5.47 -15.91
CA GLU A 156 -15.41 -5.10 -14.50
C GLU A 156 -14.07 -4.81 -13.82
N ALA A 157 -13.03 -5.59 -14.15
CA ALA A 157 -11.69 -5.34 -13.64
C ALA A 157 -11.12 -4.02 -14.19
N HIS A 158 -11.35 -3.70 -15.47
CA HIS A 158 -11.01 -2.40 -16.06
C HIS A 158 -11.77 -1.25 -15.38
N LEU A 159 -13.07 -1.42 -15.08
CA LEU A 159 -13.84 -0.43 -14.35
C LEU A 159 -13.21 -0.17 -12.97
N ALA A 160 -12.85 -1.23 -12.24
CA ALA A 160 -12.25 -1.13 -10.91
C ALA A 160 -10.89 -0.41 -10.94
N VAL A 161 -10.04 -0.74 -11.92
CA VAL A 161 -8.75 -0.08 -12.15
C VAL A 161 -8.95 1.40 -12.45
N ASN A 162 -9.82 1.74 -13.40
CA ASN A 162 -10.05 3.13 -13.81
C ASN A 162 -10.66 3.99 -12.69
N ALA A 163 -11.58 3.42 -11.92
CA ALA A 163 -12.14 4.09 -10.74
C ALA A 163 -11.04 4.37 -9.70
N SER A 164 -10.18 3.39 -9.42
CA SER A 164 -9.06 3.53 -8.50
C SER A 164 -8.10 4.62 -8.97
N CYS A 165 -7.67 4.59 -10.24
CA CYS A 165 -6.79 5.60 -10.82
C CYS A 165 -7.39 7.01 -10.76
N THR A 166 -8.69 7.16 -11.04
CA THR A 166 -9.38 8.46 -10.99
C THR A 166 -9.33 9.06 -9.59
N ILE A 167 -9.64 8.26 -8.57
CA ILE A 167 -9.62 8.67 -7.17
C ILE A 167 -8.20 9.03 -6.75
N PHE A 168 -7.24 8.16 -7.08
CA PHE A 168 -5.84 8.32 -6.71
C PHE A 168 -5.24 9.60 -7.32
N ASN A 169 -5.50 9.85 -8.61
CA ASN A 169 -5.06 11.05 -9.31
C ASN A 169 -5.67 12.32 -8.73
N TYR A 170 -6.97 12.34 -8.44
CA TYR A 170 -7.61 13.52 -7.88
C TYR A 170 -7.05 13.86 -6.51
N ILE A 171 -6.91 12.88 -5.62
CA ILE A 171 -6.36 13.12 -4.28
C ILE A 171 -4.90 13.54 -4.36
N SER A 172 -4.10 12.92 -5.23
CA SER A 172 -2.72 13.36 -5.47
C SER A 172 -2.64 14.79 -5.96
N ALA A 173 -3.46 15.19 -6.93
CA ALA A 173 -3.44 16.57 -7.43
C ALA A 173 -3.97 17.60 -6.42
N LYS A 174 -4.91 17.21 -5.56
CA LYS A 174 -5.58 18.13 -4.62
C LYS A 174 -4.85 18.25 -3.28
N VAL A 175 -4.18 17.20 -2.86
CA VAL A 175 -3.57 17.04 -1.54
C VAL A 175 -2.07 16.81 -1.61
N GLY A 176 -1.60 16.05 -2.61
CA GLY A 176 -0.19 15.73 -2.78
C GLY A 176 0.65 16.97 -3.06
N HIS A 177 1.80 17.05 -2.38
CA HIS A 177 2.86 18.03 -2.61
C HIS A 177 3.91 17.49 -3.60
#